data_AF-A0A7U6QY05-F1
#
_entry.id   AF-A0A7U6QY05-F1
#
_cell.length_a   1.000
_cell.length_b   1.000
_cell.length_c   1.000
_cell.angle_alpha   90.00
_cell.angle_beta   90.00
_cell.angle_gamma   90.00
#
_symmetry.space_group_name_H-M   'P 1'
#
loop_
_entity.id
_entity.type
_entity.pdbx_description
1 polymer ?
#
loop_
_entity_poly.entity_id
_entity_poly.type
_entity_poly.pdbx_seq_one_letter_code
_entity_poly.pdbx_strand_id
1 'polypeptide(L)' 'MKLKTIGLIGGMSWESTVTYYKIINETVKEKLGGLHSAKCILYSVDFQEIEECQANGN' A
#
# COMPACT_ATOMS: atom_id res chain seq x y z
N MET A 1 20.92 -4.26 8.34
CA MET A 1 19.83 -3.37 8.80
C MET A 1 18.54 -4.19 8.91
N LYS A 2 17.72 -3.96 9.95
CA LYS A 2 16.44 -4.65 10.13
C LYS A 2 15.39 -4.06 9.19
N LEU A 3 14.53 -4.90 8.60
CA LEU A 3 13.37 -4.48 7.80
C LEU A 3 12.50 -3.53 8.63
N LYS A 4 12.31 -2.30 8.12
CA LYS A 4 11.36 -1.33 8.70
C LYS A 4 9.94 -1.68 8.24
N THR A 5 8.96 -1.36 9.06
CA THR A 5 7.55 -1.48 8.68
C THR A 5 7.16 -0.24 7.89
N ILE A 6 6.52 -0.42 6.72
CA ILE A 6 5.92 0.67 5.95
C ILE A 6 4.43 0.80 6.30
N GLY A 7 3.97 2.04 6.47
CA GLY A 7 2.54 2.36 6.51
C GLY A 7 2.06 2.76 5.13
N LEU A 8 1.05 2.08 4.60
CA LEU A 8 0.38 2.41 3.35
C LEU A 8 -0.98 3.00 3.68
N ILE A 9 -1.28 4.18 3.14
CA ILE A 9 -2.63 4.74 3.10
C ILE A 9 -3.08 4.56 1.66
N GLY A 10 -3.95 3.57 1.43
CA GLY A 10 -4.43 3.17 0.12
C GLY A 10 -5.94 3.31 0.02
N GLY A 11 -6.53 2.70 -1.00
CA GLY A 11 -7.96 2.81 -1.29
C GLY A 11 -8.32 4.05 -2.10
N MET A 12 -7.37 4.69 -2.80
CA MET A 12 -7.60 5.89 -3.63
C MET A 12 -7.12 5.74 -5.09
N SER A 13 -7.51 4.72 -5.85
CA SER A 13 -8.48 3.65 -5.53
C SER A 13 -7.82 2.37 -4.97
N TRP A 14 -8.62 1.35 -4.64
CA TRP A 14 -8.08 0.09 -4.10
C TRP A 14 -7.32 -0.72 -5.15
N GLU A 15 -7.69 -0.62 -6.44
CA GLU A 15 -7.04 -1.34 -7.54
C GLU A 15 -5.55 -0.95 -7.67
N SER A 16 -5.24 0.34 -7.52
CA SER A 16 -3.86 0.82 -7.54
C SER A 16 -3.08 0.36 -6.30
N THR A 17 -3.76 0.26 -5.16
CA THR A 17 -3.16 -0.17 -3.87
C THR A 17 -2.66 -1.62 -3.94
N VAL A 18 -3.38 -2.51 -4.64
CA VAL A 18 -2.95 -3.89 -4.89
C VAL A 18 -1.58 -3.92 -5.59
N THR A 19 -1.36 -3.02 -6.55
CA THR A 19 -0.09 -2.92 -7.29
C THR A 19 1.06 -2.54 -6.36
N TYR A 20 0.86 -1.56 -5.47
CA TYR A 20 1.87 -1.20 -4.46
C TYR A 20 2.19 -2.36 -3.53
N TYR A 21 1.18 -3.02 -2.97
CA TYR A 21 1.39 -4.17 -2.08
C TYR A 21 2.18 -5.29 -2.77
N LYS A 22 1.86 -5.58 -4.02
CA LYS A 22 2.54 -6.60 -4.82
C LYS A 22 4.02 -6.24 -5.03
N ILE A 23 4.31 -5.06 -5.57
CA ILE A 23 5.68 -4.63 -5.88
C ILE A 23 6.54 -4.60 -4.62
N ILE A 24 6.00 -4.12 -3.50
CA ILE A 24 6.72 -4.07 -2.22
C ILE A 24 7.11 -5.48 -1.75
N ASN A 25 6.19 -6.45 -1.82
CA ASN A 25 6.47 -7.82 -1.44
C ASN A 25 7.43 -8.53 -2.40
N GLU A 26 7.27 -8.33 -3.70
CA GLU A 26 8.18 -8.86 -4.72
C GLU A 26 9.60 -8.33 -4.51
N THR A 27 9.74 -7.03 -4.27
CA THR A 27 11.05 -6.40 -3.98
C THR A 27 11.71 -6.97 -2.72
N VAL A 28 10.94 -7.23 -1.65
CA VAL A 28 11.49 -7.83 -0.43
C VAL A 28 11.90 -9.29 -0.66
N LYS A 29 11.09 -10.05 -1.39
CA LYS A 29 11.40 -11.44 -1.77
C LYS A 29 12.65 -11.50 -2.65
N GLU A 30 12.79 -10.62 -3.64
CA GLU A 30 13.97 -10.54 -4.51
C GLU A 30 15.25 -10.26 -3.72
N LYS A 31 15.18 -9.37 -2.71
CA LYS A 31 16.36 -8.97 -1.93
C LYS A 31 16.75 -9.95 -0.84
N LEU A 32 15.79 -10.66 -0.24
CA LEU A 32 16.02 -11.52 0.92
C LEU A 32 15.84 -13.02 0.63
N GLY A 33 15.22 -13.37 -0.49
CA GLY A 33 14.99 -14.75 -0.90
C GLY A 33 13.95 -15.50 -0.07
N GLY A 34 13.83 -16.81 -0.34
CA GLY A 34 12.97 -17.72 0.40
C GLY A 34 11.49 -17.29 0.42
N LEU A 35 10.92 -17.29 1.62
CA LEU A 35 9.52 -16.92 1.88
C LEU A 35 9.39 -15.55 2.55
N HIS A 36 10.40 -14.69 2.40
CA HIS A 36 10.35 -13.34 2.98
C HIS A 36 9.30 -12.47 2.28
N SER A 37 8.53 -11.74 3.08
CA SER A 37 7.56 -10.74 2.67
C SER A 37 7.83 -9.42 3.39
N ALA A 38 7.25 -8.34 2.87
CA ALA A 38 7.40 -7.02 3.49
C ALA A 38 6.60 -6.92 4.79
N LYS A 39 7.11 -6.13 5.74
CA LYS A 39 6.33 -5.69 6.89
C LYS A 39 5.55 -4.44 6.49
N CYS A 40 4.24 -4.55 6.35
CA CYS A 40 3.38 -3.42 6.03
C CYS A 40 2.12 -3.38 6.89
N ILE A 41 1.65 -2.17 7.16
CA ILE A 41 0.30 -1.89 7.65
C ILE A 41 -0.39 -1.12 6.54
N LEU A 42 -1.55 -1.58 6.09
CA LEU A 42 -2.37 -0.89 5.10
C LEU A 42 -3.63 -0.35 5.78
N TYR A 43 -3.82 0.95 5.71
CA TYR A 43 -5.10 1.60 5.97
C TYR A 43 -5.75 1.90 4.62
N SER A 44 -6.82 1.19 4.29
CA SER A 44 -7.56 1.39 3.04
C SER A 44 -8.80 2.22 3.34
N VAL A 45 -8.90 3.40 2.73
CA VAL A 45 -10.09 4.24 2.84
C VAL A 45 -11.19 3.75 1.91
N ASP A 46 -12.43 4.20 2.16
CA ASP A 46 -13.46 4.20 1.13
C ASP A 46 -13.14 5.33 0.14
N PHE A 47 -12.95 4.99 -1.13
CA PHE A 47 -12.57 5.99 -2.12
C PHE A 47 -13.68 7.03 -2.37
N GLN A 48 -14.94 6.62 -2.19
CA GLN A 48 -16.08 7.50 -2.46
C GLN A 48 -16.04 8.74 -1.57
N GLU A 49 -15.75 8.59 -0.28
CA GLU A 49 -15.64 9.70 0.68
C GLU A 49 -14.54 10.71 0.27
N ILE A 50 -13.43 10.21 -0.28
CA ILE A 50 -12.31 11.04 -0.72
C ILE A 50 -12.64 11.76 -2.02
N GLU A 51 -13.26 11.08 -2.98
CA GLU A 51 -13.67 11.65 -4.26
C GLU A 51 -14.65 12.81 -4.05
N GLU A 52 -15.64 12.62 -3.16
CA GLU A 52 -16.59 13.66 -2.79
C GLU A 52 -15.89 14.89 -2.17
N CYS A 53 -14.90 14.69 -1.30
CA CYS A 53 -14.14 15.81 -0.75
C CYS A 53 -13.34 16.55 -1.82
N GLN A 54 -12.71 15.82 -2.74
CA GLN A 54 -11.89 16.39 -3.82
C GLN A 54 -12.73 17.16 -4.84
N ALA A 55 -13.90 16.61 -5.22
CA ALA A 55 -14.83 17.26 -6.15
C ALA A 55 -15.39 18.58 -5.59
N ASN A 56 -15.55 18.65 -4.26
CA ASN A 56 -16.05 19.84 -3.56
C ASN A 56 -14.97 20.90 -3.30
N GLY A 57 -13.70 20.65 -3.64
CA GLY A 57 -12.62 21.64 -3.58
C GLY A 57 -12.22 22.10 -2.17
N ASN A 58 -12.49 21.28 -1.15
CA ASN A 58 -12.07 21.53 0.23
C ASN A 58 -10.62 21.10 0.50
#